data_AF-A0A2J6TRS7-F1
#
_entry.id   AF-A0A2J6TRS7-F1
#
_cell.length_a   1.000
_cell.length_b   1.000
_cell.length_c   1.000
_cell.angle_alpha   90.00
_cell.angle_beta   90.00
_cell.angle_gamma   90.00
#
_symmetry.space_group_name_H-M   'P 1'
#
loop_
_entity.id
_entity.type
_entity.pdbx_description
1 polymer ?
#
loop_
_entity_poly.entity_id
_entity_poly.type
_entity_poly.pdbx_seq_one_letter_code
_entity_poly.pdbx_strand_id
1 'polypeptide(L)'
;MTCYYPDGAVAEGLQPCNTTAGAVSSCCRVGDVCLTNGFCFSAGQNSLVRRGCTDRTFNSTDCPRICITGVVSSVDVVMTPCGDYTYFCCGQDDAARSCCTSGNGTVLLAAGTAILPTATVTYNNTIAATTSPTGCPSDNSTATSNINQPTKNTVPVGAAAGLGGVLGVALIILAVLIAMWRKKVHRATEAEQRAMVAEQRTTAAEQRTTVAEQRVIDVQQRIGEAEQLIMERDRRIRELEPLGRKARLTGQ
;
A
#
# COMPACT_ATOMS: atom_id res chain seq x y z
N MET A 1 24.21 -4.45 2.79
CA MET A 1 24.25 -3.18 2.04
C MET A 1 23.40 -2.16 2.77
N THR A 2 23.82 -0.89 2.79
CA THR A 2 23.07 0.17 3.46
C THR A 2 22.10 0.81 2.46
N CYS A 3 20.89 1.12 2.92
CA CYS A 3 19.88 1.83 2.15
C CYS A 3 19.81 3.28 2.62
N TYR A 4 19.53 4.17 1.68
CA TYR A 4 19.45 5.60 1.90
C TYR A 4 18.13 6.15 1.37
N TYR A 5 17.68 7.26 1.95
CA TYR A 5 16.63 8.11 1.40
C TYR A 5 17.23 9.11 0.39
N PRO A 6 16.40 9.72 -0.48
CA PRO A 6 16.88 10.68 -1.48
C PRO A 6 17.71 11.86 -0.96
N ASP A 7 17.49 12.28 0.28
CA ASP A 7 18.30 13.30 0.96
C ASP A 7 19.69 12.80 1.42
N GLY A 8 19.97 11.51 1.24
CA GLY A 8 21.21 10.85 1.64
C GLY A 8 21.23 10.38 3.10
N ALA A 9 20.12 10.51 3.83
CA ALA A 9 19.95 9.95 5.16
C ALA A 9 19.88 8.42 5.10
N VAL A 10 20.35 7.74 6.15
CA VAL A 10 20.26 6.28 6.24
C VAL A 10 18.80 5.88 6.47
N ALA A 11 18.29 4.98 5.62
CA ALA A 11 16.92 4.49 5.70
C ALA A 11 16.87 3.18 6.49
N GLU A 12 16.68 3.29 7.81
CA GLU A 12 16.68 2.14 8.71
C GLU A 12 15.48 1.20 8.48
N GLY A 13 15.72 -0.10 8.63
CA GLY A 13 14.69 -1.13 8.46
C GLY A 13 14.32 -1.42 7.00
N LEU A 14 15.05 -0.85 6.03
CA LEU A 14 14.95 -1.23 4.63
C LEU A 14 16.04 -2.25 4.26
N GLN A 15 15.68 -3.18 3.37
CA GLN A 15 16.59 -4.14 2.77
C GLN A 15 16.67 -3.93 1.25
N PRO A 16 17.84 -4.17 0.62
CA PRO A 16 17.97 -4.07 -0.83
C PRO A 16 17.14 -5.15 -1.53
N CYS A 17 16.53 -4.79 -2.65
CA CYS A 17 15.80 -5.72 -3.50
C CYS A 17 16.74 -6.64 -4.32
N ASN A 18 17.96 -6.17 -4.60
CA ASN A 18 19.01 -6.98 -5.19
C ASN A 18 20.15 -7.16 -4.16
N THR A 19 20.41 -8.41 -3.79
CA THR A 19 21.44 -8.76 -2.80
C THR A 19 22.81 -9.05 -3.40
N THR A 20 22.95 -8.97 -4.73
CA THR A 20 24.25 -9.17 -5.41
C THR A 20 25.25 -8.11 -4.95
N ALA A 21 26.41 -8.56 -4.45
CA ALA A 21 27.47 -7.67 -3.97
C ALA A 21 27.84 -6.61 -5.03
N GLY A 22 27.83 -5.33 -4.63
CA GLY A 22 28.13 -4.19 -5.51
C GLY A 22 26.99 -3.72 -6.43
N ALA A 23 25.86 -4.44 -6.50
CA ALA A 23 24.72 -3.99 -7.30
C ALA A 23 23.97 -2.82 -6.64
N VAL A 24 23.54 -1.84 -7.44
CA VAL A 24 22.60 -0.81 -7.00
C VAL A 24 21.19 -1.35 -7.14
N SER A 25 20.34 -1.12 -6.14
CA SER A 25 18.92 -1.46 -6.22
C SER A 25 18.08 -0.61 -5.30
N SER A 26 16.79 -0.54 -5.61
CA SER A 26 15.78 -0.07 -4.68
C SER A 26 15.80 -0.89 -3.38
N CYS A 27 15.38 -0.24 -2.30
CA CYS A 27 15.28 -0.87 -0.99
C CYS A 27 13.84 -0.86 -0.50
N CYS A 28 13.37 -2.02 -0.04
CA CYS A 28 12.01 -2.21 0.46
C CYS A 28 11.98 -2.64 1.92
N ARG A 29 10.82 -2.48 2.58
CA ARG A 29 10.63 -3.07 3.91
C ARG A 29 10.43 -4.57 3.78
N VAL A 30 10.74 -5.29 4.85
CA VAL A 30 10.43 -6.72 4.96
C VAL A 30 8.92 -6.92 4.78
N GLY A 31 8.53 -7.83 3.88
CA GLY A 31 7.13 -8.13 3.56
C GLY A 31 6.54 -7.33 2.40
N ASP A 32 7.23 -6.30 1.91
CA ASP A 32 6.86 -5.65 0.65
C ASP A 32 7.37 -6.46 -0.54
N VAL A 33 6.69 -6.29 -1.69
CA VAL A 33 7.12 -6.87 -2.96
C VAL A 33 7.99 -5.86 -3.70
N CYS A 34 9.24 -6.24 -3.97
CA CYS A 34 10.15 -5.47 -4.82
C CYS A 34 9.68 -5.45 -6.27
N LEU A 35 9.76 -4.29 -6.94
CA LEU A 35 9.40 -4.15 -8.35
C LEU A 35 10.59 -3.69 -9.20
N THR A 36 10.61 -4.10 -10.46
CA THR A 36 11.66 -3.75 -11.44
C THR A 36 11.71 -2.26 -11.80
N ASN A 37 10.64 -1.51 -11.55
CA ASN A 37 10.63 -0.05 -11.72
C ASN A 37 11.20 0.70 -10.50
N GLY A 38 11.80 -0.01 -9.53
CA GLY A 38 12.45 0.58 -8.35
C GLY A 38 11.50 0.89 -7.18
N PHE A 39 10.21 0.59 -7.32
CA PHE A 39 9.22 0.79 -6.25
C PHE A 39 8.99 -0.48 -5.43
N CYS A 40 8.33 -0.31 -4.29
CA CYS A 40 7.86 -1.40 -3.44
C CYS A 40 6.34 -1.44 -3.48
N PHE A 41 5.74 -2.59 -3.74
CA PHE A 41 4.31 -2.77 -3.47
C PHE A 41 4.13 -3.18 -2.01
N SER A 42 3.41 -2.36 -1.25
CA SER A 42 3.15 -2.61 0.17
C SER A 42 1.71 -3.05 0.38
N ALA A 43 1.51 -4.33 0.73
CA ALA A 43 0.18 -4.89 0.92
C ALA A 43 -0.61 -4.18 2.04
N GLY A 44 0.06 -3.77 3.12
CA GLY A 44 -0.59 -3.05 4.22
C GLY A 44 -1.09 -1.65 3.84
N GLN A 45 -0.45 -1.00 2.88
CA GLN A 45 -0.87 0.31 2.34
C GLN A 45 -1.68 0.15 1.04
N ASN A 46 -1.77 -1.07 0.52
CA ASN A 46 -2.36 -1.43 -0.78
C ASN A 46 -1.96 -0.47 -1.92
N SER A 47 -0.68 -0.11 -1.97
CA SER A 47 -0.17 0.85 -2.94
C SER A 47 1.32 0.68 -3.23
N LEU A 48 1.76 1.34 -4.30
CA LEU A 48 3.18 1.53 -4.60
C LEU A 48 3.76 2.55 -3.63
N VAL A 49 4.95 2.24 -3.13
CA VAL A 49 5.66 3.06 -2.16
C VAL A 49 7.08 3.26 -2.66
N ARG A 50 7.48 4.52 -2.78
CA ARG A 50 8.86 4.90 -2.95
C ARG A 50 9.52 4.86 -1.58
N ARG A 51 10.56 4.05 -1.43
CA ARG A 51 11.31 3.93 -0.18
C ARG A 51 12.76 4.38 -0.40
N GLY A 52 13.72 3.51 -0.16
CA GLY A 52 15.14 3.83 -0.25
C GLY A 52 15.82 3.29 -1.51
N CYS A 53 17.10 3.59 -1.64
CA CYS A 53 18.00 2.96 -2.60
C CYS A 53 19.36 2.67 -1.96
N THR A 54 20.11 1.70 -2.48
CA THR A 54 21.49 1.46 -2.03
C THR A 54 22.47 2.51 -2.53
N ASP A 55 22.13 3.25 -3.59
CA ASP A 55 22.89 4.43 -4.02
C ASP A 55 22.44 5.67 -3.23
N ARG A 56 23.34 6.17 -2.39
CA ARG A 56 23.13 7.34 -1.53
C ARG A 56 22.83 8.62 -2.30
N THR A 57 23.27 8.73 -3.54
CA THR A 57 23.05 9.91 -4.39
C THR A 57 21.75 9.82 -5.20
N PHE A 58 21.10 8.65 -5.18
CA PHE A 58 19.95 8.31 -6.00
C PHE A 58 20.18 8.48 -7.50
N ASN A 59 21.42 8.59 -7.99
CA ASN A 59 21.71 8.91 -9.38
C ASN A 59 21.58 7.70 -10.31
N SER A 60 21.66 6.48 -9.77
CA SER A 60 21.41 5.26 -10.53
C SER A 60 19.98 5.19 -11.07
N THR A 61 19.85 4.66 -12.29
CA THR A 61 18.56 4.33 -12.91
C THR A 61 17.84 3.17 -12.22
N ASP A 62 18.55 2.37 -11.43
CA ASP A 62 17.98 1.29 -10.62
C ASP A 62 17.31 1.79 -9.34
N CYS A 63 17.42 3.09 -9.04
CA CYS A 63 16.72 3.76 -7.95
C CYS A 63 15.43 4.43 -8.45
N PRO A 64 14.37 4.50 -7.64
CA PRO A 64 13.19 5.27 -7.97
C PRO A 64 13.51 6.77 -7.97
N ARG A 65 13.47 7.41 -9.15
CA ARG A 65 13.79 8.85 -9.36
C ARG A 65 12.59 9.78 -9.20
N ILE A 66 11.47 9.24 -8.74
CA ILE A 66 10.20 9.95 -8.58
C ILE A 66 9.99 10.28 -7.11
N CYS A 67 9.43 11.46 -6.82
CA CYS A 67 9.21 11.95 -5.45
C CYS A 67 10.49 12.04 -4.62
N ILE A 68 11.59 12.50 -5.20
CA ILE A 68 12.92 12.54 -4.56
C ILE A 68 13.31 13.90 -3.98
N THR A 69 12.47 14.93 -4.13
CA THR A 69 12.76 16.31 -3.72
C THR A 69 11.77 16.84 -2.69
N GLY A 70 12.13 17.92 -1.99
CA GLY A 70 11.24 18.58 -1.02
C GLY A 70 11.09 17.77 0.27
N VAL A 71 10.01 18.01 1.01
CA VAL A 71 9.77 17.39 2.34
C VAL A 71 9.59 15.87 2.32
N VAL A 72 9.47 15.30 1.13
CA VAL A 72 9.29 13.85 0.92
C VAL A 72 10.61 13.10 0.72
N SER A 73 11.75 13.80 0.63
CA SER A 73 13.05 13.21 0.30
C SER A 73 13.68 12.40 1.43
N SER A 74 13.13 12.45 2.65
CA SER A 74 13.69 11.81 3.86
C SER A 74 12.79 10.73 4.45
N VAL A 75 11.69 10.40 3.77
CA VAL A 75 10.63 9.52 4.29
C VAL A 75 10.13 8.54 3.22
N ASP A 76 9.48 7.47 3.66
CA ASP A 76 8.70 6.60 2.78
C ASP A 76 7.52 7.39 2.18
N VAL A 77 7.26 7.22 0.88
CA VAL A 77 6.15 7.90 0.21
C VAL A 77 5.31 6.92 -0.56
N VAL A 78 4.06 6.85 -0.13
CA VAL A 78 2.99 6.20 -0.87
C VAL A 78 2.71 6.99 -2.14
N MET A 79 2.51 6.29 -3.24
CA MET A 79 2.09 6.86 -4.51
C MET A 79 0.58 6.79 -4.61
N THR A 80 -0.10 7.93 -4.75
CA THR A 80 -1.53 7.95 -5.00
C THR A 80 -1.78 7.79 -6.50
N PRO A 81 -2.48 6.74 -6.96
CA PRO A 81 -2.83 6.59 -8.37
C PRO A 81 -3.90 7.60 -8.80
N CYS A 82 -3.74 8.14 -10.00
CA CYS A 82 -4.68 9.05 -10.64
C CYS A 82 -5.29 8.38 -11.88
N GLY A 83 -6.62 8.51 -12.06
CA GLY A 83 -7.31 8.01 -13.25
C GLY A 83 -7.07 6.52 -13.50
N ASP A 84 -6.47 6.21 -14.64
CA ASP A 84 -6.28 4.84 -15.17
C ASP A 84 -5.02 4.13 -14.61
N TYR A 85 -4.51 4.53 -13.44
CA TYR A 85 -3.33 3.94 -12.79
C TYR A 85 -2.02 4.06 -13.59
N THR A 86 -1.96 4.98 -14.56
CA THR A 86 -0.76 5.33 -15.33
C THR A 86 0.00 6.49 -14.72
N TYR A 87 -0.75 7.43 -14.13
CA TYR A 87 -0.22 8.62 -13.46
C TYR A 87 -0.36 8.50 -11.95
N PHE A 88 0.61 9.05 -11.23
CA PHE A 88 0.63 9.02 -9.78
C PHE A 88 0.96 10.39 -9.20
N CYS A 89 0.58 10.62 -7.96
CA CYS A 89 0.99 11.77 -7.17
C CYS A 89 1.77 11.30 -5.94
N CYS A 90 2.77 12.09 -5.55
CA CYS A 90 3.56 11.85 -4.35
C CYS A 90 2.72 12.07 -3.10
N GLY A 91 2.66 11.07 -2.21
CA GLY A 91 1.93 11.15 -0.95
C GLY A 91 0.57 10.46 -1.02
N GLN A 92 -0.12 10.46 0.12
CA GLN A 92 -1.45 9.87 0.30
C GLN A 92 -2.43 10.86 0.98
N ASP A 93 -2.02 12.11 1.13
CA ASP A 93 -2.77 13.16 1.77
C ASP A 93 -3.72 13.88 0.79
N ASP A 94 -4.41 14.90 1.28
CA ASP A 94 -5.32 15.70 0.46
C ASP A 94 -4.57 16.45 -0.66
N ALA A 95 -3.29 16.78 -0.46
CA ALA A 95 -2.45 17.35 -1.51
C ALA A 95 -2.24 16.37 -2.67
N ALA A 96 -1.95 15.10 -2.39
CA ALA A 96 -1.87 14.07 -3.42
C ALA A 96 -3.20 13.88 -4.17
N ARG A 97 -4.34 13.96 -3.46
CA ARG A 97 -5.67 13.91 -4.08
C ARG A 97 -5.91 15.11 -5.02
N SER A 98 -5.54 16.30 -4.56
CA SER A 98 -5.67 17.55 -5.32
C SER A 98 -4.79 17.54 -6.57
N CYS A 99 -3.57 17.01 -6.46
CA CYS A 99 -2.66 16.73 -7.57
C CYS A 99 -3.33 15.86 -8.64
N CYS A 100 -4.01 14.77 -8.25
CA CYS A 100 -4.74 13.94 -9.21
C CYS A 100 -5.91 14.66 -9.88
N THR A 101 -6.66 15.50 -9.15
CA THR A 101 -7.81 16.21 -9.73
C THR A 101 -7.40 17.36 -10.65
N SER A 102 -6.27 18.01 -10.36
CA SER A 102 -5.76 19.13 -11.16
C SER A 102 -4.89 18.68 -12.32
N GLY A 103 -4.35 17.47 -12.27
CA GLY A 103 -3.32 16.98 -13.19
C GLY A 103 -1.96 17.65 -12.99
N ASN A 104 -1.82 18.56 -12.02
CA ASN A 104 -0.57 19.25 -11.75
C ASN A 104 0.26 18.47 -10.71
N GLY A 105 1.50 18.17 -11.04
CA GLY A 105 2.39 17.37 -10.20
C GLY A 105 2.24 15.85 -10.38
N THR A 106 1.41 15.40 -11.33
CA THR A 106 1.31 13.99 -11.68
C THR A 106 2.57 13.52 -12.37
N VAL A 107 3.03 12.31 -12.04
CA VAL A 107 4.18 11.66 -12.65
C VAL A 107 3.73 10.39 -13.37
N LEU A 108 4.24 10.18 -14.58
CA LEU A 108 4.05 8.93 -15.30
C LEU A 108 4.94 7.86 -14.66
N LEU A 109 4.36 6.72 -14.30
CA LEU A 109 5.11 5.61 -13.75
C LEU A 109 5.01 4.40 -14.66
N ALA A 110 6.15 3.94 -15.17
CA ALA A 110 6.21 2.71 -15.94
C ALA A 110 5.82 1.51 -15.05
N ALA A 111 5.03 0.59 -15.61
CA ALA A 111 4.64 -0.63 -14.92
C ALA A 111 5.90 -1.44 -14.55
N GLY A 112 6.00 -1.78 -13.27
CA GLY A 112 7.03 -2.68 -12.76
C GLY A 112 6.50 -4.10 -12.66
N THR A 113 7.36 -5.07 -12.92
CA THR A 113 7.10 -6.49 -12.61
C THR A 113 7.65 -6.82 -11.23
N ALA A 114 7.02 -7.78 -10.56
CA ALA A 114 7.51 -8.26 -9.27
C ALA A 114 8.87 -8.96 -9.43
N ILE A 115 9.85 -8.51 -8.64
CA ILE A 115 11.11 -9.23 -8.44
C ILE A 115 10.82 -10.28 -7.38
N LEU A 116 10.55 -11.49 -7.84
CA LEU A 116 10.48 -12.63 -6.92
C LEU A 116 11.91 -13.03 -6.59
N PRO A 117 12.26 -13.21 -5.31
CA PRO A 117 13.54 -13.85 -4.98
C PRO A 117 13.54 -15.24 -5.63
N THR A 118 14.54 -15.51 -6.46
CA THR A 118 14.85 -16.87 -6.90
C THR A 118 15.36 -17.61 -5.67
N ALA A 119 14.45 -18.08 -4.82
CA ALA A 119 14.81 -18.89 -3.69
C ALA A 119 15.29 -20.24 -4.20
N THR A 120 16.61 -20.41 -4.36
CA THR A 120 17.19 -21.73 -4.13
C THR A 120 17.01 -22.02 -2.65
N VAL A 121 15.95 -22.75 -2.34
CA VAL A 121 15.69 -23.21 -0.99
C VAL A 121 16.73 -24.28 -0.66
N THR A 122 17.87 -23.88 -0.11
CA THR A 122 18.77 -24.80 0.57
C THR A 122 18.27 -24.95 2.00
N TYR A 123 17.50 -26.00 2.26
CA TYR A 123 17.13 -26.42 3.61
C TYR A 123 18.38 -26.94 4.33
N ASN A 124 19.13 -26.06 4.99
CA ASN A 124 20.08 -26.49 6.01
C ASN A 124 19.31 -26.68 7.32
N ASN A 125 18.74 -27.87 7.48
CA ASN A 125 18.21 -28.33 8.77
C ASN A 125 19.39 -28.55 9.73
N THR A 126 19.78 -27.51 10.46
CA THR A 126 20.60 -27.67 11.66
C THR A 126 19.71 -27.38 12.86
N ILE A 127 19.14 -28.44 13.43
CA ILE A 127 18.39 -28.38 14.68
C ILE A 127 19.40 -28.14 15.80
N ALA A 128 19.53 -26.89 16.24
CA ALA A 128 20.19 -26.57 17.49
C ALA A 128 19.17 -26.68 18.63
N ALA A 129 19.28 -27.75 19.43
CA ALA A 129 18.52 -27.93 20.65
C ALA A 129 18.91 -26.83 21.65
N THR A 130 17.97 -25.96 22.02
CA THR A 130 18.17 -24.96 23.08
C THR A 130 17.54 -25.52 24.36
N THR A 131 18.39 -25.91 25.31
CA THR A 131 18.02 -26.28 26.67
C THR A 131 17.70 -25.01 27.46
N SER A 132 16.51 -24.95 28.06
CA SER A 132 16.12 -23.90 29.01
C SER A 132 16.83 -24.10 30.36
N PRO A 133 17.49 -23.07 30.93
CA PRO A 133 17.78 -23.04 32.35
C PRO A 133 16.66 -22.34 33.12
N THR A 134 16.01 -23.13 33.96
CA THR A 134 15.29 -22.73 35.18
C THR A 134 16.26 -22.03 36.14
N GLY A 135 15.89 -20.89 36.72
CA GLY A 135 16.63 -20.31 37.85
C GLY A 135 16.27 -18.85 38.14
N CYS A 136 15.43 -18.64 39.16
CA CYS A 136 15.32 -17.34 39.85
C CYS A 136 16.46 -17.22 40.88
N PRO A 137 17.02 -16.02 41.07
CA PRO A 137 17.60 -15.64 42.35
C PRO A 137 16.88 -14.44 42.97
N SER A 138 16.44 -14.63 44.21
CA SER A 138 16.03 -13.59 45.16
C SER A 138 17.23 -12.96 45.86
N ASP A 139 16.95 -11.81 46.47
CA ASP A 139 17.64 -11.13 47.57
C ASP A 139 18.89 -10.30 47.28
N ASN A 140 18.69 -8.98 47.37
CA ASN A 140 19.72 -8.04 47.78
C ASN A 140 19.08 -6.91 48.59
N SER A 141 19.31 -6.86 49.92
CA SER A 141 19.66 -5.64 50.67
C SER A 141 19.68 -5.88 52.19
N THR A 142 20.88 -5.90 52.75
CA THR A 142 21.24 -5.52 54.13
C THR A 142 22.34 -4.45 53.93
N ALA A 143 22.47 -3.34 54.64
CA ALA A 143 22.22 -3.07 56.05
C ALA A 143 22.18 -1.53 56.32
N THR A 144 21.33 -1.16 57.29
CA THR A 144 21.58 -0.27 58.46
C THR A 144 22.12 1.15 58.29
N SER A 145 21.35 2.14 58.80
CA SER A 145 21.82 3.14 59.79
C SER A 145 20.66 3.89 60.48
N ASN A 146 20.28 3.39 61.66
CA ASN A 146 20.20 4.04 62.97
C ASN A 146 19.73 5.51 63.20
N ILE A 147 18.88 5.62 64.26
CA ILE A 147 18.64 6.73 65.22
C ILE A 147 17.70 7.85 64.70
N ASN A 148 16.51 8.13 65.26
CA ASN A 148 16.21 8.39 66.67
C ASN A 148 14.70 8.27 67.00
N GLN A 149 14.43 7.74 68.20
CA GLN A 149 13.20 7.73 69.02
C GLN A 149 12.68 9.20 69.26
N PRO A 150 11.37 9.51 69.49
CA PRO A 150 10.59 8.98 70.63
C PRO A 150 9.07 8.71 70.50
N THR A 151 8.68 7.58 71.14
CA THR A 151 7.49 7.30 71.98
C THR A 151 6.11 7.89 71.63
N LYS A 152 5.11 7.02 71.33
CA LYS A 152 4.09 6.48 72.25
C LYS A 152 2.84 5.97 71.50
N ASN A 153 2.47 4.74 71.83
CA ASN A 153 1.13 4.18 72.02
C ASN A 153 0.20 3.85 70.82
N THR A 154 -0.33 2.63 70.97
CA THR A 154 -1.16 1.79 70.11
C THR A 154 -2.66 2.16 70.21
N VAL A 155 -3.32 2.30 69.04
CA VAL A 155 -4.71 1.88 68.64
C VAL A 155 -5.91 2.50 69.43
N PRO A 156 -6.96 3.06 68.78
CA PRO A 156 -7.84 2.29 67.88
C PRO A 156 -8.44 2.97 66.64
N VAL A 157 -8.95 2.09 65.78
CA VAL A 157 -9.95 2.31 64.73
C VAL A 157 -11.02 3.31 65.17
N GLY A 158 -11.22 4.34 64.35
CA GLY A 158 -12.30 5.30 64.52
C GLY A 158 -12.58 5.97 63.17
N ALA A 159 -13.65 5.51 62.52
CA ALA A 159 -14.23 6.19 61.37
C ALA A 159 -14.68 7.60 61.80
N ALA A 160 -14.28 8.64 61.06
CA ALA A 160 -14.92 9.94 61.15
C ALA A 160 -14.82 10.68 59.81
N ALA A 161 -15.97 11.16 59.39
CA ALA A 161 -16.32 11.76 58.11
C ALA A 161 -15.41 12.92 57.64
N GLY A 162 -15.01 12.85 56.37
CA GLY A 162 -14.60 14.01 55.57
C GLY A 162 -15.51 14.13 54.34
N LEU A 163 -16.65 14.82 54.50
CA LEU A 163 -17.52 15.24 53.39
C LEU A 163 -17.05 16.62 52.92
N GLY A 164 -16.40 16.68 51.77
CA GLY A 164 -16.05 17.94 51.13
C GLY A 164 -15.09 17.76 49.95
N GLY A 165 -15.58 17.18 48.85
CA GLY A 165 -14.82 17.15 47.59
C GLY A 165 -15.03 15.97 46.63
N VAL A 166 -16.05 15.12 46.79
CA VAL A 166 -16.18 13.88 45.98
C VAL A 166 -17.25 13.94 44.88
N LEU A 167 -18.05 15.00 44.81
CA LEU A 167 -19.05 15.16 43.75
C LEU A 167 -18.45 15.57 42.38
N GLY A 168 -17.24 16.16 42.38
CA GLY A 168 -16.56 16.55 41.14
C GLY A 168 -15.96 15.35 40.41
N VAL A 169 -15.35 14.41 41.13
CA VAL A 169 -14.60 13.29 40.52
C VAL A 169 -15.54 12.28 39.85
N ALA A 170 -16.68 11.97 40.46
CA ALA A 170 -17.67 11.05 39.88
C ALA A 170 -18.29 11.61 38.58
N LEU A 171 -18.56 12.92 38.53
CA LEU A 171 -19.08 13.58 37.32
C LEU A 171 -18.05 13.63 36.20
N ILE A 172 -16.77 13.84 36.52
CA ILE A 172 -15.69 13.82 35.54
C ILE A 172 -15.51 12.40 34.97
N ILE A 173 -15.53 11.36 35.80
CA ILE A 173 -15.46 9.96 35.35
C ILE A 173 -16.66 9.64 34.43
N LEU A 174 -17.87 10.04 34.82
CA LEU A 174 -19.06 9.82 34.01
C LEU A 174 -18.99 10.57 32.66
N ALA A 175 -18.50 11.82 32.66
CA ALA A 175 -18.31 12.60 31.43
C ALA A 175 -17.26 11.98 30.50
N VAL A 176 -16.17 11.44 31.05
CA VAL A 176 -15.13 10.73 30.28
C VAL A 176 -15.66 9.43 29.69
N LEU A 177 -16.44 8.66 30.44
CA LEU A 177 -17.10 7.44 29.93
C LEU A 177 -18.06 7.78 28.77
N ILE A 178 -18.90 8.81 28.92
CA ILE A 178 -19.81 9.28 27.87
C ILE A 178 -19.02 9.76 26.64
N ALA A 179 -17.93 10.49 26.83
CA ALA A 179 -17.08 10.96 25.73
C ALA A 179 -16.40 9.79 24.99
N MET A 180 -15.93 8.78 25.71
CA MET A 180 -15.35 7.56 25.12
C MET A 180 -16.40 6.77 24.34
N TRP A 181 -17.62 6.65 24.87
CA TRP A 181 -18.73 5.99 24.18
C TRP A 181 -19.12 6.75 22.91
N ARG A 182 -19.24 8.09 22.97
CA ARG A 182 -19.49 8.94 21.81
C ARG A 182 -18.40 8.80 20.73
N LYS A 183 -17.13 8.79 21.12
CA LYS A 183 -16.02 8.56 20.18
C LYS A 183 -16.07 7.17 19.55
N LYS A 184 -16.44 6.14 20.32
CA LYS A 184 -16.56 4.77 19.81
C LYS A 184 -17.70 4.64 18.80
N VAL A 185 -18.85 5.25 19.09
CA VAL A 185 -20.03 5.26 18.20
C VAL A 185 -19.72 6.03 16.91
N HIS A 186 -19.09 7.21 16.98
CA HIS A 186 -18.70 7.95 15.78
C HIS A 186 -17.74 7.17 14.87
N ARG A 187 -16.77 6.45 15.45
CA ARG A 187 -15.85 5.62 14.68
C ARG A 187 -16.55 4.43 14.00
N ALA A 188 -17.58 3.88 14.63
CA ALA A 188 -18.38 2.80 14.04
C ALA A 188 -19.19 3.30 12.84
N THR A 189 -19.85 4.46 12.97
CA THR A 189 -20.62 5.05 11.85
C THR A 189 -19.75 5.44 10.66
N GLU A 190 -18.52 5.92 10.91
CA GLU A 190 -17.57 6.22 9.82
C GLU A 190 -17.06 4.96 9.12
N ALA A 191 -16.87 3.86 9.86
CA ALA A 191 -16.47 2.58 9.30
C ALA A 191 -17.60 1.98 8.44
N GLU A 192 -18.85 2.06 8.89
CA GLU A 192 -20.03 1.61 8.13
C GLU A 192 -20.23 2.43 6.85
N GLN A 193 -20.08 3.75 6.91
CA GLN A 193 -20.15 4.60 5.71
C GLN A 193 -19.03 4.27 4.71
N ARG A 194 -17.81 4.02 5.18
CA ARG A 194 -16.70 3.60 4.31
C ARG A 194 -16.94 2.24 3.68
N ALA A 195 -17.54 1.30 4.41
CA ALA A 195 -17.90 -0.01 3.88
C ALA A 195 -18.97 0.10 2.78
N MET A 196 -20.02 0.90 3.01
CA MET A 196 -21.10 1.12 2.02
C MET A 196 -20.58 1.80 0.75
N VAL A 197 -19.68 2.78 0.88
CA VAL A 197 -19.04 3.43 -0.28
C VAL A 197 -18.08 2.49 -1.01
N ALA A 198 -17.38 1.61 -0.29
CA ALA A 198 -16.53 0.59 -0.92
C ALA A 198 -17.38 -0.41 -1.73
N GLU A 199 -18.52 -0.85 -1.21
CA GLU A 199 -19.46 -1.74 -1.89
C GLU A 199 -20.13 -1.08 -3.12
N GLN A 200 -20.45 0.21 -3.04
CA GLN A 200 -20.90 0.97 -4.22
C GLN A 200 -19.81 1.09 -5.29
N ARG A 201 -18.53 1.18 -4.91
CA ARG A 201 -17.43 1.25 -5.87
C ARG A 201 -17.18 -0.09 -6.56
N THR A 202 -17.31 -1.20 -5.86
CA THR A 202 -17.17 -2.53 -6.46
C THR A 202 -18.31 -2.81 -7.44
N THR A 203 -19.56 -2.51 -7.09
CA THR A 203 -20.71 -2.66 -7.99
C THR A 203 -20.61 -1.75 -9.23
N ALA A 204 -20.17 -0.50 -9.06
CA ALA A 204 -19.95 0.40 -10.20
C ALA A 204 -18.78 -0.06 -11.11
N ALA A 205 -17.74 -0.67 -10.54
CA ALA A 205 -16.64 -1.25 -11.32
C ALA A 205 -17.12 -2.47 -12.13
N GLU A 206 -17.91 -3.35 -11.51
CA GLU A 206 -18.50 -4.52 -12.16
C GLU A 206 -19.44 -4.13 -13.32
N GLN A 207 -20.23 -3.07 -13.13
CA GLN A 207 -21.10 -2.51 -14.17
C GLN A 207 -20.30 -1.92 -15.36
N ARG A 208 -19.11 -1.38 -15.12
CA ARG A 208 -18.24 -0.89 -16.20
C ARG A 208 -17.65 -2.03 -17.02
N THR A 209 -17.27 -3.13 -16.37
CA THR A 209 -16.78 -4.32 -17.08
C THR A 209 -17.86 -4.94 -17.95
N THR A 210 -19.10 -5.08 -17.48
CA THR A 210 -20.19 -5.64 -18.31
C THR A 210 -20.54 -4.74 -19.49
N VAL A 211 -20.50 -3.40 -19.32
CA VAL A 211 -20.67 -2.46 -20.43
C VAL A 211 -19.53 -2.56 -21.45
N ALA A 212 -18.29 -2.78 -20.98
CA ALA A 212 -17.16 -2.99 -21.87
C ALA A 212 -17.29 -4.30 -22.66
N GLU A 213 -17.70 -5.40 -22.02
CA GLU A 213 -17.96 -6.68 -22.69
C GLU A 213 -19.06 -6.56 -23.75
N GLN A 214 -20.15 -5.85 -23.44
CA GLN A 214 -21.24 -5.64 -24.40
C GLN A 214 -20.77 -4.89 -25.65
N ARG A 215 -19.86 -3.92 -25.50
CA ARG A 215 -19.26 -3.20 -26.64
C ARG A 215 -18.37 -4.11 -27.49
N VAL A 216 -17.66 -5.05 -26.87
CA VAL A 216 -16.85 -6.04 -27.61
C VAL A 216 -17.76 -6.95 -28.44
N ILE A 217 -18.89 -7.39 -27.88
CA ILE A 217 -19.88 -8.21 -28.60
C ILE A 217 -20.47 -7.45 -29.80
N ASP A 218 -20.82 -6.17 -29.63
CA ASP A 218 -21.33 -5.32 -30.73
C ASP A 218 -20.31 -5.19 -31.87
N VAL A 219 -19.03 -4.96 -31.54
CA VAL A 219 -17.96 -4.89 -32.53
C VAL A 219 -17.78 -6.22 -33.28
N GLN A 220 -17.81 -7.35 -32.56
CA GLN A 220 -17.72 -8.69 -33.16
C GLN A 220 -18.87 -8.95 -34.15
N GLN A 221 -20.10 -8.55 -33.80
CA GLN A 221 -21.25 -8.70 -34.69
C GLN A 221 -21.07 -7.88 -35.98
N ARG A 222 -20.60 -6.63 -35.87
CA ARG A 222 -20.33 -5.78 -37.04
C ARG A 222 -19.20 -6.32 -37.93
N ILE A 223 -18.19 -6.95 -37.34
CA ILE A 223 -17.14 -7.64 -38.09
C ILE A 223 -17.74 -8.82 -38.88
N GLY A 224 -18.57 -9.65 -38.24
CA GLY A 224 -19.22 -10.77 -38.91
C GLY A 224 -20.13 -10.35 -40.07
N GLU A 225 -20.89 -9.25 -39.91
CA GLU A 225 -21.69 -8.68 -41.00
C GLU A 225 -20.81 -8.19 -42.16
N ALA A 226 -19.68 -7.53 -41.86
CA ALA A 226 -18.74 -7.08 -42.87
C ALA A 226 -18.09 -8.25 -43.63
N GLU A 227 -17.74 -9.34 -42.95
CA GLU A 227 -17.21 -10.55 -43.58
C GLU A 227 -18.20 -11.19 -44.54
N GLN A 228 -19.49 -11.26 -44.17
CA GLN A 228 -20.54 -11.75 -45.08
C GLN A 228 -20.69 -10.87 -46.32
N LEU A 229 -20.62 -9.55 -46.17
CA LEU A 229 -20.67 -8.61 -47.30
C LEU A 229 -19.45 -8.77 -48.22
N ILE A 230 -18.26 -9.00 -47.68
CA ILE A 230 -17.05 -9.27 -48.46
C ILE A 230 -17.22 -10.57 -49.27
N MET A 231 -17.72 -11.64 -48.64
CA MET A 231 -17.96 -12.92 -49.32
C MET A 231 -18.96 -12.78 -50.48
N GLU A 232 -20.05 -12.04 -50.29
CA GLU A 232 -21.05 -11.77 -51.33
C GLU A 232 -20.45 -10.92 -52.47
N ARG A 233 -19.67 -9.88 -52.15
CA ARG A 233 -18.98 -9.08 -53.16
C ARG A 233 -18.02 -9.92 -53.99
N ASP A 234 -17.23 -10.79 -53.35
CA ASP A 234 -16.28 -11.67 -54.04
C ASP A 234 -16.99 -12.70 -54.94
N ARG A 235 -18.17 -13.19 -54.54
CA ARG A 235 -19.02 -14.02 -55.40
C ARG A 235 -19.43 -13.26 -56.67
N ARG A 236 -19.91 -12.02 -56.54
CA ARG A 236 -20.30 -11.19 -57.69
C ARG A 236 -19.13 -10.89 -58.62
N ILE A 237 -17.93 -10.65 -58.06
CA ILE A 237 -16.72 -10.45 -58.87
C ILE A 237 -16.41 -11.69 -59.71
N ARG A 238 -16.50 -12.90 -59.13
CA ARG A 238 -16.31 -14.16 -59.86
C ARG A 238 -17.33 -14.37 -60.98
N GLU A 239 -18.58 -13.94 -60.80
CA GLU A 239 -19.62 -14.02 -61.83
C GLU A 239 -19.41 -13.02 -62.98
N LEU A 240 -18.84 -11.84 -62.70
CA LEU A 240 -18.56 -10.79 -63.71
C LEU A 240 -17.28 -11.03 -64.52
N GLU A 241 -16.30 -11.75 -63.98
CA GLU A 241 -15.02 -12.04 -64.64
C GLU A 241 -15.15 -12.73 -66.03
N PRO A 242 -15.96 -13.78 -66.23
CA PRO A 242 -16.15 -14.40 -67.54
C PRO A 242 -16.89 -13.50 -68.54
N LEU A 243 -17.76 -12.61 -68.07
CA LEU A 243 -18.48 -11.66 -68.92
C LEU A 243 -17.52 -10.59 -69.48
N GLY A 244 -16.63 -10.07 -68.63
CA GLY A 244 -15.57 -9.15 -69.06
C GLY A 244 -14.60 -9.80 -70.06
N ARG A 245 -14.27 -11.08 -69.86
CA ARG A 245 -13.41 -11.84 -70.78
C ARG A 245 -14.06 -12.04 -72.16
N LYS A 246 -15.37 -12.33 -72.21
CA LYS A 246 -16.14 -12.44 -73.47
C LYS A 246 -16.24 -11.11 -74.21
N ALA A 247 -16.57 -10.02 -73.52
CA ALA A 247 -16.67 -8.69 -74.13
C ALA A 247 -15.36 -8.24 -74.79
N ARG A 248 -14.21 -8.61 -74.20
CA ARG A 248 -12.88 -8.29 -74.72
C ARG A 248 -12.51 -9.09 -75.99
N LEU A 249 -13.07 -10.29 -76.17
CA LEU A 249 -12.85 -11.14 -77.35
C LEU A 249 -13.72 -10.75 -78.56
N THR A 250 -14.86 -10.11 -78.34
CA THR A 250 -15.78 -9.67 -79.42
C THR A 250 -15.51 -8.26 -79.94
N GLY A 251 -14.59 -7.51 -79.32
CA GLY A 251 -14.24 -6.14 -79.68
C GLY A 251 -12.96 -6.02 -80.53
N GLN A 252 -12.45 -7.13 -81.07
CA GLN A 252 -11.27 -7.22 -81.93
C GLN A 252 -11.67 -7.89 -83.24
#